data_AF-A0A1H6MQR7-F1
#
_entry.id   AF-A0A1H6MQR7-F1
#
_cell.length_a   1.000
_cell.length_b   1.000
_cell.length_c   1.000
_cell.angle_alpha   90.00
_cell.angle_beta   90.00
_cell.angle_gamma   90.00
#
_symmetry.space_group_name_H-M   'P 1'
#
loop_
_entity.id
_entity.type
_entity.pdbx_description
1 polymer ?
#
loop_
_entity_poly.entity_id
_entity_poly.type
_entity_poly.pdbx_seq_one_letter_code
_entity_poly.pdbx_strand_id
1 'polypeptide(L)'
;MRKINFYFLCILLIGLCSCQNKTENKLLEVRNSTKFDEKELQVGFDKNVKREFTKDGIEFGIITLEDSTKIKYWFQTHHISQDIGGTLFELPNGKLEFIKGFFCCEVQLPNKGKFKNAEEFITEMKKKDGIQP
;
A
#
# COMPACT_ATOMS: atom_id res chain seq x y z
N MET A 1 -5.29 34.47 -40.58
CA MET A 1 -5.40 34.08 -39.15
C MET A 1 -6.00 32.69 -39.05
N ARG A 2 -5.20 31.68 -38.72
CA ARG A 2 -5.62 30.28 -38.63
C ARG A 2 -6.32 30.07 -37.28
N LYS A 3 -7.63 29.86 -37.29
CA LYS A 3 -8.40 29.49 -36.08
C LYS A 3 -7.91 28.11 -35.63
N ILE A 4 -7.05 28.08 -34.62
CA ILE A 4 -6.68 26.84 -33.94
C ILE A 4 -7.94 26.32 -33.27
N ASN A 5 -8.37 25.12 -33.67
CA ASN A 5 -9.56 24.45 -33.16
C ASN A 5 -9.35 24.14 -31.67
N PHE A 6 -9.92 24.98 -30.80
CA PHE A 6 -9.78 24.91 -29.33
C PHE A 6 -10.16 23.51 -28.78
N TYR A 7 -11.07 22.82 -29.49
CA TYR A 7 -11.51 21.46 -29.16
C TYR A 7 -10.42 20.38 -29.27
N PHE A 8 -9.42 20.55 -30.14
CA PHE A 8 -8.32 19.58 -30.26
C PHE A 8 -7.34 19.65 -29.08
N LEU A 9 -7.23 20.81 -28.42
CA LEU A 9 -6.34 21.00 -27.27
C LEU A 9 -6.93 20.36 -26.00
N CYS A 10 -8.26 20.38 -25.84
CA CYS A 10 -8.92 19.76 -24.69
C CYS A 10 -8.87 18.22 -24.71
N ILE A 11 -8.89 17.59 -25.88
CA ILE A 11 -8.84 16.11 -25.99
C ILE A 11 -7.43 15.58 -25.70
N LEU A 12 -6.37 16.36 -25.98
CA LEU A 12 -4.99 15.98 -25.66
C LEU A 12 -4.68 16.07 -24.14
N LEU A 13 -5.38 16.93 -23.40
CA LEU A 13 -5.18 17.15 -21.96
C LEU A 13 -5.88 16.11 -21.07
N ILE A 14 -6.94 15.47 -21.55
CA ILE A 14 -7.66 14.42 -20.79
C ILE A 14 -6.92 13.06 -20.86
N GLY A 15 -6.06 12.86 -21.87
CA GLY A 15 -5.29 11.63 -22.06
C GLY A 15 -4.01 11.49 -21.21
N LEU A 16 -3.60 12.53 -20.49
CA LEU A 16 -2.30 12.56 -19.76
C LEU A 16 -2.40 12.30 -18.25
N CYS A 17 -3.61 12.15 -17.69
CA CYS A 17 -3.81 11.96 -16.23
C CYS A 17 -4.16 10.53 -15.81
N SER A 18 -4.04 9.53 -16.68
CA SER A 18 -4.14 8.13 -16.28
C SER A 18 -2.75 7.51 -16.13
N CYS A 19 -1.93 8.08 -15.24
CA CYS A 19 -0.93 7.28 -14.55
C CYS A 19 -1.70 6.29 -13.67
N GLN A 20 -2.12 5.17 -14.26
CA GLN A 20 -2.86 4.12 -13.57
C GLN A 20 -2.03 3.63 -12.38
N ASN A 21 -2.47 3.91 -11.15
CA ASN A 21 -1.95 3.24 -9.95
C ASN A 21 -2.46 1.79 -9.94
N LYS A 22 -1.93 0.95 -10.83
CA LYS A 22 -2.37 -0.44 -11.05
C LYS A 22 -2.31 -1.25 -9.77
N THR A 23 -1.20 -1.14 -9.04
CA THR A 23 -1.04 -1.83 -7.75
C THR A 23 -2.05 -1.35 -6.72
N GLU A 24 -2.28 -0.04 -6.57
CA GLU A 24 -3.26 0.49 -5.62
C GLU A 24 -4.66 -0.07 -5.88
N ASN A 25 -5.11 -0.06 -7.13
CA ASN A 25 -6.41 -0.61 -7.51
C ASN A 25 -6.52 -2.11 -7.21
N LYS A 26 -5.49 -2.90 -7.55
CA LYS A 26 -5.44 -4.34 -7.22
C LYS A 26 -5.51 -4.57 -5.71
N LEU A 27 -4.80 -3.78 -4.91
CA LEU A 27 -4.83 -3.90 -3.45
C LEU A 27 -6.19 -3.50 -2.86
N LEU A 28 -6.88 -2.50 -3.44
CA LEU A 28 -8.24 -2.14 -3.05
C LEU A 28 -9.24 -3.27 -3.34
N GLU A 29 -9.12 -3.94 -4.49
CA GLU A 29 -9.94 -5.13 -4.83
C GLU A 29 -9.69 -6.29 -3.86
N VAL A 30 -8.41 -6.58 -3.58
CA VAL A 30 -8.03 -7.62 -2.62
C VAL A 30 -8.55 -7.27 -1.23
N ARG A 31 -8.41 -6.02 -0.77
CA ARG A 31 -8.98 -5.56 0.50
C ARG A 31 -10.46 -5.89 0.62
N ASN A 32 -11.25 -5.56 -0.39
CA ASN A 32 -12.71 -5.73 -0.35
C ASN A 32 -13.14 -7.21 -0.35
N SER A 33 -12.27 -8.11 -0.81
CA SER A 33 -12.51 -9.57 -0.82
C SER A 33 -11.83 -10.32 0.32
N THR A 34 -10.86 -9.71 1.00
CA THR A 34 -10.10 -10.31 2.11
C THR A 34 -10.98 -10.42 3.35
N LYS A 35 -11.12 -11.63 3.88
CA LYS A 35 -11.64 -11.86 5.23
C LYS A 35 -10.47 -11.84 6.20
N PHE A 36 -10.43 -10.84 7.08
CA PHE A 36 -9.40 -10.74 8.10
C PHE A 36 -9.78 -11.59 9.32
N ASP A 37 -9.23 -12.80 9.43
CA ASP A 37 -9.20 -13.54 10.69
C ASP A 37 -7.78 -13.53 11.25
N GLU A 38 -7.57 -12.78 12.33
CA GLU A 38 -6.25 -12.67 12.96
C GLU A 38 -5.70 -14.00 13.49
N LYS A 39 -6.56 -14.99 13.75
CA LYS A 39 -6.14 -16.31 14.23
C LYS A 39 -5.48 -17.15 13.13
N GLU A 40 -5.77 -16.86 11.88
CA GLU A 40 -5.23 -17.58 10.72
C GLU A 40 -3.89 -16.96 10.24
N LEU A 41 -3.60 -15.73 10.66
CA LEU A 41 -2.36 -15.03 10.30
C LEU A 41 -1.13 -15.61 11.03
N GLN A 42 -0.05 -15.80 10.29
CA GLN A 42 1.23 -16.30 10.79
C GLN A 42 2.16 -15.15 11.16
N VAL A 43 3.17 -15.39 12.00
CA VAL A 43 4.17 -14.36 12.34
C VAL A 43 4.96 -13.96 11.09
N GLY A 44 5.03 -12.65 10.83
CA GLY A 44 5.77 -12.06 9.73
C GLY A 44 7.26 -11.92 10.01
N PHE A 45 7.93 -11.07 9.24
CA PHE A 45 9.36 -10.80 9.44
C PHE A 45 9.63 -10.17 10.82
N ASP A 46 8.89 -9.10 11.15
CA ASP A 46 8.89 -8.52 12.48
C ASP A 46 7.86 -9.24 13.38
N LYS A 47 8.23 -9.46 14.64
CA LYS A 47 7.38 -10.17 15.63
C LYS A 47 5.99 -9.53 15.85
N ASN A 48 5.84 -8.25 15.54
CA ASN A 48 4.60 -7.50 15.68
C ASN A 48 3.79 -7.44 14.39
N VAL A 49 4.26 -8.09 13.33
CA VAL A 49 3.55 -8.30 12.07
C VAL A 49 2.99 -9.71 12.09
N LYS A 50 1.69 -9.83 11.81
CA LYS A 50 1.07 -11.10 11.45
C LYS A 50 0.59 -11.01 10.02
N ARG A 51 0.80 -12.04 9.21
CA ARG A 51 0.56 -12.02 7.77
C ARG A 51 0.07 -13.35 7.21
N GLU A 52 -0.50 -13.27 6.02
CA GLU A 52 -0.79 -14.38 5.12
C GLU A 52 -0.61 -13.90 3.67
N PHE A 53 -0.59 -14.84 2.73
CA PHE A 53 -0.49 -14.56 1.31
C PHE A 53 -1.73 -15.06 0.58
N THR A 54 -2.26 -14.23 -0.31
CA THR A 54 -3.21 -14.69 -1.33
C THR A 54 -2.54 -15.63 -2.32
N LYS A 55 -3.33 -16.39 -3.08
CA LYS A 55 -2.81 -17.24 -4.18
C LYS A 55 -2.03 -16.46 -5.24
N ASP A 56 -2.34 -15.18 -5.40
CA ASP A 56 -1.68 -14.27 -6.36
C ASP A 56 -0.37 -13.68 -5.80
N GLY A 57 0.07 -14.09 -4.59
CA GLY A 57 1.30 -13.61 -3.97
C GLY A 57 1.18 -12.23 -3.30
N ILE A 58 -0.04 -11.69 -3.14
CA ILE A 58 -0.28 -10.48 -2.34
C ILE A 58 -0.17 -10.85 -0.86
N GLU A 59 0.73 -10.19 -0.15
CA GLU A 59 0.84 -10.29 1.30
C GLU A 59 -0.24 -9.40 1.94
N PHE A 60 -0.91 -9.88 2.98
CA PHE A 60 -1.81 -9.05 3.78
C PHE A 60 -1.67 -9.42 5.25
N GLY A 61 -1.95 -8.47 6.13
CA GLY A 61 -1.71 -8.72 7.54
C GLY A 61 -2.10 -7.59 8.48
N ILE A 62 -1.72 -7.78 9.74
CA ILE A 62 -1.90 -6.83 10.82
C ILE A 62 -0.54 -6.49 11.42
N ILE A 63 -0.28 -5.19 11.56
CA ILE A 63 0.82 -4.65 12.34
C ILE A 63 0.26 -4.21 13.69
N THR A 64 0.85 -4.68 14.78
CA THR A 64 0.52 -4.23 16.14
C THR A 64 1.56 -3.23 16.63
N LEU A 65 1.12 -2.04 17.00
CA LEU A 65 1.98 -0.96 17.49
C LEU A 65 2.19 -1.07 19.01
N GLU A 66 3.06 -0.24 19.59
CA GLU A 66 3.40 -0.34 21.02
C GLU A 66 2.21 -0.02 21.94
N ASP A 67 1.31 0.88 21.53
CA ASP A 67 0.05 1.18 22.21
C ASP A 67 -1.05 0.13 21.98
N SER A 68 -0.70 -1.02 21.38
CA SER A 68 -1.62 -2.09 20.96
C SER A 68 -2.57 -1.72 19.80
N THR A 69 -2.40 -0.54 19.19
CA THR A 69 -3.11 -0.18 17.97
C THR A 69 -2.80 -1.15 16.85
N LYS A 70 -3.82 -1.51 16.06
CA LYS A 70 -3.70 -2.42 14.92
C LYS A 70 -3.87 -1.68 13.61
N ILE A 71 -2.91 -1.87 12.70
CA ILE A 71 -2.95 -1.39 11.32
C ILE A 71 -3.10 -2.59 10.41
N LYS A 72 -4.12 -2.62 9.55
CA LYS A 72 -4.22 -3.64 8.51
C LYS A 72 -3.43 -3.21 7.30
N TYR A 73 -2.89 -4.16 6.56
CA TYR A 73 -2.20 -3.85 5.31
C TYR A 73 -2.41 -4.90 4.23
N TRP A 74 -2.19 -4.47 2.99
CA TRP A 74 -2.06 -5.30 1.80
C TRP A 74 -0.84 -4.82 1.03
N PHE A 75 0.07 -5.72 0.70
CA PHE A 75 1.35 -5.42 0.06
C PHE A 75 1.53 -6.26 -1.21
N GLN A 76 1.93 -5.59 -2.28
CA GLN A 76 2.39 -6.22 -3.51
C GLN A 76 3.83 -5.83 -3.78
N THR A 77 4.72 -6.83 -3.83
CA THR A 77 6.13 -6.65 -4.18
C THR A 77 6.31 -6.21 -5.62
N HIS A 78 7.34 -5.37 -5.84
CA HIS A 78 7.80 -5.00 -7.17
C HIS A 78 8.26 -6.20 -8.02
N HIS A 79 8.56 -7.36 -7.40
CA HIS A 79 8.91 -8.58 -8.13
C HIS A 79 7.73 -9.19 -8.90
N ILE A 80 6.47 -8.86 -8.54
CA ILE A 80 5.26 -9.40 -9.19
C ILE A 80 4.32 -8.32 -9.72
N SER A 81 4.51 -7.04 -9.37
CA SER A 81 3.75 -5.92 -9.95
C SER A 81 4.32 -5.49 -11.30
N GLN A 82 3.49 -4.79 -12.07
CA GLN A 82 3.90 -4.13 -13.32
C GLN A 82 4.48 -2.72 -13.09
N ASP A 83 4.45 -2.25 -11.85
CA ASP A 83 4.97 -0.97 -11.40
C ASP A 83 5.90 -1.18 -10.19
N ILE A 84 6.27 -0.11 -9.49
CA ILE A 84 7.18 -0.15 -8.35
C ILE A 84 6.61 -0.88 -7.12
N GLY A 85 5.40 -1.44 -7.21
CA GLY A 85 4.73 -2.11 -6.10
C GLY A 85 4.24 -1.10 -5.06
N GLY A 86 3.70 -1.61 -3.97
CA GLY A 86 3.22 -0.75 -2.91
C GLY A 86 2.44 -1.48 -1.82
N THR A 87 2.12 -0.72 -0.79
CA THR A 87 1.38 -1.17 0.37
C THR A 87 0.20 -0.26 0.62
N LEU A 88 -0.98 -0.84 0.74
CA LEU A 88 -2.18 -0.17 1.20
C LEU A 88 -2.31 -0.42 2.71
N PHE A 89 -2.32 0.64 3.50
CA PHE A 89 -2.58 0.58 4.94
C PHE A 89 -4.01 1.03 5.25
N GLU A 90 -4.65 0.36 6.18
CA GLU A 90 -5.91 0.78 6.79
C GLU A 90 -5.69 1.09 8.28
N LEU A 91 -5.86 2.36 8.63
CA LEU A 91 -5.74 2.87 9.99
C LEU A 91 -6.97 2.48 10.85
N PRO A 92 -6.92 2.61 12.19
CA PRO A 92 -8.01 2.19 13.07
C PRO A 92 -9.33 2.92 12.84
N ASN A 93 -9.26 4.13 12.28
CA ASN A 93 -10.43 4.94 11.90
C ASN A 93 -10.98 4.60 10.51
N GLY A 94 -10.46 3.56 9.84
CA GLY A 94 -10.84 3.16 8.49
C GLY A 94 -10.20 3.97 7.37
N LYS A 95 -9.33 4.96 7.69
CA LYS A 95 -8.61 5.73 6.68
C LYS A 95 -7.63 4.83 5.94
N LEU A 96 -7.65 4.94 4.61
CA LEU A 96 -6.72 4.25 3.73
C LEU A 96 -5.55 5.15 3.34
N GLU A 97 -4.35 4.60 3.34
CA GLU A 97 -3.12 5.28 2.93
C GLU A 97 -2.28 4.32 2.08
N PHE A 98 -2.01 4.71 0.83
CA PHE A 98 -1.20 3.93 -0.10
C PHE A 98 0.23 4.47 -0.13
N ILE A 99 1.21 3.58 0.00
CA ILE A 99 2.64 3.89 0.01
C ILE A 99 3.33 3.07 -1.07
N LYS A 100 3.98 3.73 -2.02
CA LYS A 100 4.62 3.09 -3.17
C LYS A 100 6.04 2.64 -2.86
N GLY A 101 6.41 1.46 -3.36
CA GLY A 101 7.80 1.03 -3.52
C GLY A 101 8.65 0.74 -2.29
N PHE A 102 8.23 1.02 -1.06
CA PHE A 102 9.14 0.95 0.09
C PHE A 102 9.70 -0.45 0.42
N PHE A 103 8.88 -1.51 0.29
CA PHE A 103 9.29 -2.87 0.67
C PHE A 103 9.75 -3.71 -0.53
N CYS A 104 10.75 -4.57 -0.32
CA CYS A 104 11.35 -5.43 -1.34
C CYS A 104 10.56 -6.72 -1.56
N CYS A 105 10.84 -7.76 -0.79
CA CYS A 105 10.19 -9.07 -0.91
C CYS A 105 8.91 -9.19 -0.08
N GLU A 106 8.87 -8.52 1.07
CA GLU A 106 7.86 -8.66 2.11
C GLU A 106 7.84 -7.43 3.02
N VAL A 107 6.79 -7.27 3.82
CA VAL A 107 6.72 -6.19 4.80
C VAL A 107 7.75 -6.40 5.91
N GLN A 108 8.75 -5.51 5.94
CA GLN A 108 9.80 -5.45 6.95
C GLN A 108 9.85 -4.04 7.51
N LEU A 109 9.38 -3.85 8.73
CA LEU A 109 9.17 -2.53 9.30
C LEU A 109 10.51 -1.87 9.66
N PRO A 110 10.68 -0.55 9.38
CA PRO A 110 11.84 0.18 9.87
C PRO A 110 11.79 0.25 11.40
N ASN A 111 12.93 0.58 12.01
CA ASN A 111 13.08 0.67 13.47
C ASN A 111 12.67 -0.61 14.22
N LYS A 112 12.75 -1.78 13.55
CA LYS A 112 12.34 -3.09 14.11
C LYS A 112 10.86 -3.12 14.54
N GLY A 113 10.00 -2.41 13.79
CA GLY A 113 8.57 -2.33 14.04
C GLY A 113 8.17 -1.51 15.27
N LYS A 114 9.08 -0.75 15.86
CA LYS A 114 8.80 0.07 17.05
C LYS A 114 8.21 1.42 16.66
N PHE A 115 6.89 1.53 16.74
CA PHE A 115 6.14 2.77 16.58
C PHE A 115 5.15 2.89 17.74
N LYS A 116 5.03 4.08 18.32
CA LYS A 116 4.20 4.30 19.50
C LYS A 116 2.72 4.24 19.19
N ASN A 117 2.31 4.81 18.06
CA ASN A 117 0.91 4.96 17.67
C ASN A 117 0.74 5.08 16.15
N ALA A 118 -0.51 5.10 15.68
CA ALA A 118 -0.85 5.13 14.26
C ALA A 118 -0.34 6.40 13.54
N GLU A 119 -0.28 7.54 14.24
CA GLU A 119 0.17 8.82 13.66
C GLU A 119 1.68 8.79 13.38
N GLU A 120 2.47 8.33 14.35
CA GLU A 120 3.91 8.12 14.16
C GLU A 120 4.16 7.12 13.03
N PHE A 121 3.45 5.98 13.06
CA PHE A 121 3.56 4.96 12.02
C PHE A 121 3.34 5.53 10.62
N ILE A 122 2.20 6.20 10.38
CA ILE A 122 1.88 6.69 9.04
C ILE A 122 2.82 7.83 8.61
N THR A 123 3.26 8.67 9.56
CA THR A 123 4.23 9.73 9.29
C THR A 123 5.55 9.15 8.81
N GLU A 124 6.05 8.10 9.44
CA GLU A 124 7.28 7.42 9.00
C GLU A 124 7.10 6.69 7.67
N MET A 125 5.96 6.02 7.44
CA MET A 125 5.70 5.35 6.16
C MET A 125 5.64 6.34 4.99
N LYS A 126 5.03 7.51 5.19
CA LYS A 126 4.95 8.56 4.15
C LYS A 126 6.31 9.12 3.75
N LYS A 127 7.28 9.15 4.66
CA LYS A 127 8.68 9.53 4.31
C LYS A 127 9.34 8.54 3.35
N LYS A 128 8.76 7.34 3.19
CA LYS A 128 9.26 6.27 2.32
C LYS A 128 8.48 6.13 1.03
N ASP A 129 7.42 6.91 0.83
CA ASP A 129 6.59 6.82 -0.36
C ASP A 129 7.41 7.13 -1.63
N GLY A 130 7.43 6.18 -2.56
CA GLY A 130 8.17 6.26 -3.81
C GLY A 130 9.66 5.94 -3.70
N ILE A 131 10.20 5.65 -2.50
CA ILE A 131 11.56 5.16 -2.33
C ILE A 131 11.57 3.68 -2.70
N GLN A 132 12.29 3.32 -3.76
CA GLN A 132 12.45 1.91 -4.14
C GLN A 132 13.41 1.18 -3.19
N PRO A 133 13.21 -0.13 -2.96
CA PRO A 133 14.03 -0.95 -2.07
C PRO A 133 15.39 -1.30 -2.67
#